data_AF-A0A1Q6L6H6-F1
#
_entry.id   AF-A0A1Q6L6H6-F1
#
_cell.length_a   1.000
_cell.length_b   1.000
_cell.length_c   1.000
_cell.angle_alpha   90.00
_cell.angle_beta   90.00
_cell.angle_gamma   90.00
#
_symmetry.space_group_name_H-M   'P 1'
#
loop_
_entity.id
_entity.type
_entity.pdbx_description
1 polymer ?
#
loop_
_entity_poly.entity_id
_entity_poly.type
_entity_poly.pdbx_seq_one_letter_code
_entity_poly.pdbx_strand_id
1 'polypeptide(L)'
;MIFEEINFLVRHKFESIKEVENYKLDLECKLPNLKGKREDLWRKYHKATNDNDKNIIKKEINELIENIDIIHAQRNACDRIINRYYVIREEYEKESKKEYRVQELTKIDKKKSLKIR
;
A
#
# COMPACT_ATOMS: atom_id res chain seq x y z
N MET A 1 1.87 8.07 -10.67
CA MET A 1 0.87 7.47 -11.57
C MET A 1 -0.34 7.06 -10.73
N ILE A 2 -1.33 7.94 -10.64
CA ILE A 2 -2.52 7.77 -9.77
C ILE A 2 -3.44 6.65 -10.28
N PHE A 3 -3.44 6.40 -11.59
CA PHE A 3 -4.31 5.41 -12.23
C PHE A 3 -4.04 3.97 -11.77
N GLU A 4 -2.78 3.59 -11.59
CA GLU A 4 -2.43 2.24 -11.09
C GLU A 4 -2.91 2.01 -9.66
N GLU A 5 -2.80 3.02 -8.81
CA GLU A 5 -3.20 2.97 -7.40
C GLU A 5 -4.74 2.86 -7.30
N ILE A 6 -5.48 3.63 -8.10
CA ILE A 6 -6.94 3.51 -8.19
C ILE A 6 -7.34 2.12 -8.68
N ASN A 7 -6.72 1.63 -9.75
CA ASN A 7 -7.01 0.29 -10.27
C ASN A 7 -6.71 -0.79 -9.23
N PHE A 8 -5.63 -0.63 -8.45
CA PHE A 8 -5.30 -1.53 -7.36
C PHE A 8 -6.40 -1.56 -6.30
N LEU A 9 -6.86 -0.40 -5.84
CA LEU A 9 -7.96 -0.29 -4.88
C LEU A 9 -9.24 -0.96 -5.40
N VAL A 10 -9.61 -0.69 -6.65
CA VAL A 10 -10.83 -1.27 -7.27
C VAL A 10 -10.73 -2.78 -7.44
N ARG A 11 -9.58 -3.29 -7.89
CA ARG A 11 -9.37 -4.74 -8.08
C ARG A 11 -9.47 -5.52 -6.77
N HIS A 12 -8.91 -4.94 -5.70
CA HIS A 12 -8.95 -5.55 -4.38
C HIS A 12 -10.23 -5.21 -3.59
N LYS A 13 -11.09 -4.34 -4.13
CA LYS A 13 -12.35 -3.89 -3.52
C LYS A 13 -12.16 -3.33 -2.11
N PHE A 14 -11.09 -2.55 -1.92
CA PHE A 14 -10.86 -1.91 -0.63
C PHE A 14 -11.84 -0.75 -0.41
N GLU A 15 -12.49 -0.76 0.75
CA GLU A 15 -13.46 0.27 1.19
C GLU A 15 -12.83 1.28 2.14
N SER A 16 -11.70 0.93 2.77
CA SER A 16 -11.01 1.82 3.70
C SER A 16 -9.50 1.73 3.60
N ILE A 17 -8.81 2.79 4.04
CA ILE A 17 -7.35 2.77 4.14
C ILE A 17 -6.86 1.68 5.10
N LYS A 18 -7.69 1.33 6.10
CA LYS A 18 -7.33 0.32 7.08
C LYS A 18 -7.20 -1.07 6.46
N GLU A 19 -8.03 -1.37 5.47
CA GLU A 19 -7.94 -2.62 4.72
C GLU A 19 -6.67 -2.68 3.88
N VAL A 20 -6.23 -1.55 3.30
CA VAL A 20 -4.95 -1.47 2.59
C VAL A 20 -3.77 -1.71 3.54
N GLU A 21 -3.82 -1.14 4.75
CA GLU A 21 -2.82 -1.39 5.80
C GLU A 21 -2.79 -2.87 6.22
N ASN A 22 -3.96 -3.48 6.46
CA ASN A 22 -4.05 -4.88 6.84
C ASN A 22 -3.57 -5.81 5.72
N TYR A 23 -3.95 -5.53 4.47
CA TYR A 23 -3.47 -6.28 3.31
C TYR A 23 -1.96 -6.21 3.17
N LYS A 24 -1.36 -5.03 3.38
CA LYS A 24 0.09 -4.88 3.42
C LYS A 24 0.73 -5.76 4.49
N LEU A 25 0.17 -5.80 5.69
CA LEU A 25 0.66 -6.66 6.77
C LEU A 25 0.56 -8.15 6.39
N ASP A 26 -0.53 -8.57 5.78
CA ASP A 26 -0.69 -9.95 5.31
C ASP A 26 0.37 -10.34 4.27
N LEU A 27 0.70 -9.42 3.36
CA LEU A 27 1.79 -9.60 2.40
C LEU A 27 3.15 -9.74 3.09
N GLU A 28 3.43 -8.88 4.08
CA GLU A 28 4.67 -8.91 4.86
C GLU A 28 4.80 -10.20 5.67
N CYS A 29 3.70 -10.74 6.21
CA CYS A 29 3.66 -12.02 6.92
C CYS A 29 3.89 -13.23 5.99
N LYS A 30 3.46 -13.16 4.72
CA LYS A 30 3.66 -14.25 3.74
C LYS A 30 5.10 -14.33 3.24
N LEU A 31 5.81 -13.21 3.19
CA LEU A 31 7.12 -13.10 2.57
C LEU A 31 8.20 -14.02 3.20
N PRO A 32 8.34 -14.11 4.55
CA PRO A 32 9.30 -15.01 5.18
C PRO A 32 9.05 -16.47 4.83
N ASN A 33 7.79 -16.90 4.81
CA ASN A 33 7.43 -18.29 4.50
C ASN A 33 7.84 -18.67 3.07
N LEU A 34 7.62 -17.78 2.09
CA LEU A 34 8.03 -18.02 0.70
C LEU A 34 9.55 -18.02 0.55
N LYS A 35 10.25 -17.11 1.24
CA LYS A 35 11.71 -17.05 1.25
C LYS A 35 12.32 -18.32 1.85
N GLY A 36 11.76 -18.81 2.96
CA GLY A 36 12.17 -20.07 3.60
C GLY A 36 11.97 -21.27 2.67
N LYS A 37 10.78 -21.42 2.07
CA LYS A 37 10.52 -22.47 1.07
C LYS A 37 11.50 -22.43 -0.09
N ARG A 38 11.81 -21.24 -0.60
CA ARG A 38 12.77 -21.06 -1.70
C ARG A 38 14.18 -21.49 -1.27
N GLU A 39 14.59 -21.14 -0.06
CA GLU A 39 15.89 -21.56 0.48
C GLU A 39 15.97 -23.08 0.64
N ASP A 40 14.92 -23.73 1.15
CA ASP A 40 14.86 -25.18 1.28
C ASP A 40 14.93 -25.88 -0.07
N LEU A 41 14.27 -25.34 -1.11
CA LEU A 41 14.37 -25.85 -2.47
C LEU A 41 15.77 -25.67 -3.05
N TRP A 42 16.45 -24.54 -2.80
CA TRP A 42 17.85 -24.37 -3.20
C TRP A 42 18.76 -25.42 -2.55
N ARG A 43 18.56 -25.71 -1.26
CA ARG A 43 19.30 -26.78 -0.57
C ARG A 43 19.04 -28.15 -1.21
N LYS A 44 17.81 -28.45 -1.62
CA LYS A 44 17.48 -29.70 -2.34
C LYS A 44 18.09 -29.72 -3.74
N TYR A 45 18.03 -28.63 -4.49
CA TYR A 45 18.61 -28.49 -5.82
C TYR A 45 20.12 -28.79 -5.81
N HIS A 46 20.85 -28.27 -4.83
CA HIS A 46 22.29 -28.50 -4.69
C HIS A 46 22.64 -29.93 -4.25
N LYS A 47 21.72 -30.67 -3.62
CA LYS A 47 21.89 -32.07 -3.23
C LYS A 47 21.48 -33.07 -4.31
N ALA A 48 20.61 -32.66 -5.24
CA ALA A 48 20.15 -33.53 -6.31
C ALA A 48 21.31 -33.91 -7.25
N THR A 49 21.37 -35.18 -7.63
CA THR A 49 22.38 -35.72 -8.56
C THR A 49 21.81 -35.96 -9.95
N ASN A 50 20.49 -36.14 -10.06
CA ASN A 50 19.75 -36.33 -11.30
C ASN A 50 19.33 -34.98 -11.92
N ASP A 51 19.56 -34.82 -13.21
CA ASP A 51 19.20 -33.60 -13.94
C ASP A 51 17.68 -33.39 -14.07
N ASN A 52 16.90 -34.48 -14.13
CA ASN A 52 15.44 -34.36 -14.17
C ASN A 52 14.90 -33.73 -12.86
N ASP A 53 15.40 -34.19 -11.72
CA ASP A 53 14.99 -33.67 -10.41
C ASP A 53 15.45 -32.22 -10.22
N LYS A 54 16.66 -31.88 -10.69
CA LYS A 54 17.13 -30.49 -10.71
C LYS A 54 16.23 -29.57 -11.53
N ASN A 55 15.78 -30.01 -12.70
CA ASN A 55 14.90 -29.21 -13.55
C ASN A 55 13.53 -28.98 -12.90
N ILE A 56 12.96 -29.99 -12.25
CA ILE A 56 11.70 -29.87 -11.49
C ILE A 56 11.87 -28.86 -10.35
N ILE A 57 12.90 -29.02 -9.51
CA ILE A 57 13.15 -28.12 -8.38
C ILE A 57 13.40 -26.68 -8.85
N LYS A 58 14.14 -26.51 -9.96
CA LYS A 58 14.43 -25.18 -10.52
C LYS A 58 13.17 -24.47 -11.00
N LYS A 59 12.20 -25.21 -11.56
CA LYS A 59 10.90 -24.64 -11.94
C LYS A 59 10.15 -24.13 -10.71
N GLU A 60 10.08 -24.91 -9.65
CA GLU A 60 9.43 -24.49 -8.39
C GLU A 60 10.12 -23.27 -7.77
N ILE A 61 11.46 -23.20 -7.83
CA ILE A 61 12.22 -22.03 -7.37
C ILE A 61 11.82 -20.77 -8.16
N ASN A 62 11.71 -20.88 -9.49
CA ASN A 62 11.33 -19.75 -10.34
C ASN A 62 9.90 -19.27 -10.01
N GLU A 63 8.96 -20.20 -9.85
CA GLU A 63 7.59 -19.87 -9.42
C GLU A 63 7.58 -19.14 -8.05
N LEU A 64 8.43 -19.55 -7.11
CA LEU A 64 8.56 -18.84 -5.83
C LEU A 64 9.19 -17.44 -5.98
N ILE A 65 10.16 -17.27 -6.88
CA ILE A 65 10.75 -15.96 -7.17
C ILE A 65 9.69 -15.02 -7.73
N GLU A 66 8.93 -15.46 -8.74
CA GLU A 66 7.84 -14.67 -9.33
C GLU A 66 6.80 -14.27 -8.28
N ASN A 67 6.39 -15.21 -7.42
CA ASN A 67 5.45 -14.91 -6.33
C ASN A 67 6.00 -13.89 -5.33
N ILE A 68 7.29 -13.98 -4.98
CA ILE A 68 7.95 -13.01 -4.09
C ILE A 68 7.98 -11.63 -4.74
N ASP A 69 8.30 -11.55 -6.04
CA ASP A 69 8.36 -10.29 -6.78
C ASP A 69 6.98 -9.64 -6.90
N ILE A 70 5.92 -10.43 -7.15
CA ILE A 70 4.54 -9.97 -7.14
C ILE A 70 4.17 -9.38 -5.77
N ILE A 71 4.50 -10.08 -4.67
CA ILE A 71 4.22 -9.58 -3.32
C ILE A 71 4.96 -8.26 -3.06
N HIS A 72 6.23 -8.15 -3.48
CA HIS A 72 6.98 -6.91 -3.36
C HIS A 72 6.33 -5.76 -4.15
N ALA A 73 5.88 -6.01 -5.39
CA ALA A 73 5.20 -5.02 -6.20
C ALA A 73 3.88 -4.55 -5.56
N GLN A 74 3.07 -5.48 -5.06
CA GLN A 74 1.81 -5.18 -4.37
C GLN A 74 2.03 -4.41 -3.06
N ARG A 75 3.03 -4.81 -2.27
CA ARG A 75 3.42 -4.08 -1.05
C ARG A 75 3.80 -2.63 -1.36
N ASN A 76 4.60 -2.43 -2.41
CA ASN A 76 5.00 -1.09 -2.84
C ASN A 76 3.80 -0.27 -3.34
N ALA A 77 2.80 -0.89 -3.96
CA ALA A 77 1.55 -0.21 -4.31
C ALA A 77 0.79 0.24 -3.06
N CYS A 78 0.70 -0.63 -2.03
CA CYS A 78 0.10 -0.27 -0.74
C CYS A 78 0.83 0.90 -0.08
N ASP A 79 2.16 0.89 -0.05
CA ASP A 79 2.97 1.99 0.51
C ASP A 79 2.65 3.32 -0.17
N ARG A 80 2.57 3.34 -1.50
CA ARG A 80 2.23 4.57 -2.25
C ARG A 80 0.82 5.06 -1.95
N ILE A 81 -0.16 4.15 -1.90
CA ILE A 81 -1.56 4.47 -1.58
C ILE A 81 -1.66 5.09 -0.19
N ILE A 82 -1.06 4.43 0.81
CA ILE A 82 -1.08 4.87 2.21
C ILE A 82 -0.45 6.26 2.35
N ASN A 83 0.74 6.46 1.77
CA ASN A 83 1.42 7.74 1.82
C ASN A 83 0.59 8.86 1.18
N ARG A 84 0.01 8.62 0.00
CA ARG A 84 -0.85 9.61 -0.67
C ARG A 84 -2.10 9.95 0.13
N TYR A 85 -2.76 8.95 0.70
CA TYR A 85 -3.94 9.16 1.53
C TYR A 85 -3.64 10.15 2.67
N TYR A 86 -2.53 9.93 3.39
CA TYR A 86 -2.17 10.79 4.51
C TYR A 86 -1.81 12.22 4.09
N VAL A 87 -1.13 12.38 2.94
CA VAL A 87 -0.85 13.71 2.36
C VAL A 87 -2.14 14.45 2.02
N ILE A 88 -3.04 13.81 1.26
CA ILE A 88 -4.31 14.41 0.84
C ILE A 88 -5.17 14.77 2.05
N ARG A 89 -5.23 13.89 3.06
CA ARG A 89 -5.99 14.14 4.28
C ARG A 89 -5.46 15.36 5.03
N GLU A 90 -4.15 15.49 5.17
CA GLU A 90 -3.53 16.63 5.85
C GLU A 90 -3.79 17.95 5.11
N GLU A 91 -3.69 17.95 3.78
CA GLU A 91 -4.01 19.10 2.94
C GLU A 91 -5.48 19.51 3.09
N TYR A 92 -6.40 18.56 3.06
CA TYR A 92 -7.83 18.79 3.26
C TYR A 92 -8.13 19.39 4.64
N GLU A 93 -7.53 18.85 5.71
CA GLU A 93 -7.70 19.38 7.07
C GLU A 93 -7.16 20.81 7.20
N LYS A 94 -6.03 21.11 6.56
CA LYS A 94 -5.47 22.47 6.53
C LYS A 94 -6.42 23.44 5.84
N GLU A 95 -6.98 23.06 4.70
CA GLU A 95 -7.89 23.92 3.95
C GLU A 95 -9.22 24.16 4.68
N SER A 96 -9.82 23.10 5.24
CA SER A 96 -11.05 23.21 6.05
C SER A 96 -10.88 24.14 7.25
N LYS A 97 -9.72 24.09 7.94
CA LYS A 97 -9.41 25.01 9.04
C LYS A 97 -9.29 26.47 8.59
N LYS A 98 -8.75 26.73 7.39
CA LYS A 98 -8.70 28.09 6.84
C LYS A 98 -10.10 28.62 6.54
N GLU A 99 -10.93 27.82 5.89
CA GLU A 99 -12.33 28.18 5.58
C GLU A 99 -13.10 28.53 6.85
N TYR A 100 -12.98 27.71 7.91
CA TYR A 100 -13.61 27.97 9.20
C TYR A 100 -13.19 29.34 9.78
N ARG A 101 -11.88 29.65 9.78
CA ARG A 101 -11.36 30.95 10.26
C ARG A 101 -11.87 32.13 9.44
N VAL A 102 -11.93 32.01 8.12
CA VAL A 102 -12.47 33.06 7.23
C VAL A 102 -13.94 33.32 7.56
N GLN A 103 -14.73 32.27 7.78
CA GLN A 103 -16.14 32.40 8.16
C GLN A 103 -16.31 33.09 9.52
N GLU A 104 -15.48 32.77 10.52
CA GLU A 104 -15.51 33.44 11.83
C GLU A 104 -15.17 34.93 11.73
N LEU A 105 -14.09 35.29 11.02
CA LEU A 105 -13.68 36.69 10.81
C LEU A 105 -14.78 37.48 10.11
N THR A 106 -15.40 36.89 9.08
CA THR A 106 -16.51 37.52 8.35
C THR A 106 -17.72 37.77 9.25
N LYS A 107 -18.04 36.85 10.19
CA LYS A 107 -19.12 37.04 11.17
C LYS A 107 -18.79 38.17 12.15
N ILE A 108 -17.53 38.26 12.60
CA ILE A 108 -17.08 39.33 13.50
C ILE A 108 -17.18 40.70 12.81
N ASP A 109 -16.71 40.81 11.57
CA ASP A 109 -16.74 42.07 10.82
C ASP A 109 -18.17 42.54 10.55
N LYS A 110 -19.09 41.64 10.14
CA LYS A 110 -20.52 41.96 10.02
C LYS A 110 -21.13 42.43 11.34
N LYS A 111 -20.76 41.82 12.47
CA LYS A 111 -21.25 42.21 13.79
C LYS A 111 -20.71 43.57 14.24
N LYS A 112 -19.47 43.91 13.87
CA LYS A 112 -18.89 45.24 14.13
C LYS A 112 -19.56 46.32 13.28
N SER A 113 -19.79 46.08 12.00
CA SER A 113 -20.45 47.06 11.12
C SER A 113 -21.88 47.40 11.55
N LEU A 114 -22.61 46.43 12.12
CA LEU A 114 -23.96 46.63 12.65
C LEU A 114 -23.99 47.42 13.97
N LYS A 115 -22.90 47.45 14.75
CA LYS A 115 -22.82 48.19 16.02
C LYS A 115 -22.44 49.66 15.87
N ILE A 116 -21.88 50.04 14.73
CA ILE A 116 -21.40 51.40 14.43
C ILE A 116 -22.51 52.24 13.76
N ARG A 117 -23.64 51.61 13.42
CA ARG A 117 -24.80 52.23 12.75
C ARG A 117 -25.96 52.38 13.72
#